data_AF-A0A7S3HZU4-F1
#
_entry.id   AF-A0A7S3HZU4-F1
#
_cell.length_a   1.000
_cell.length_b   1.000
_cell.length_c   1.000
_cell.angle_alpha   90.00
_cell.angle_beta   90.00
_cell.angle_gamma   90.00
#
_symmetry.space_group_name_H-M   'P 1'
#
loop_
_entity.id
_entity.type
_entity.pdbx_description
1 polymer ?
#
loop_
_entity_poly.entity_id
_entity_poly.type
_entity_poly.pdbx_seq_one_letter_code
_entity_poly.pdbx_strand_id
1 'polypeptide(L)'
;SSCLNLIVKSISSKKSDKMISNMIKRNLSGGSKMARVQLKHLPYEIGALEPVISGHLLDFHYGKHHRTYVNNLNNLLEKQAEANATGQLQKSIGLSQQIRFNGGGHLNHEFFWDSLCSQANSNLPDSGPLHDAIIEGWGSLDEFIRVFSQRTAAIQGSGWGWLVYNKRKESLSFRATANQDLITDVSPYLVPIINIDIWEHAYYLDYKNSRPGYLEKMWTIIDWQKAEERLVAAKLEAENEKAAL
;
A
#
# COMPACT_ATOMS: atom_id res chain seq x y z
N SER A 1 -73.11 5.52 -2.82
CA SER A 1 -71.79 5.42 -3.47
C SER A 1 -70.63 6.20 -2.79
N SER A 2 -70.73 6.62 -1.52
CA SER A 2 -69.67 7.45 -0.88
C SER A 2 -68.68 6.66 0.02
N CYS A 3 -69.10 5.56 0.64
CA CYS A 3 -68.26 4.83 1.60
C CYS A 3 -67.16 3.93 0.96
N LEU A 4 -67.40 3.34 -0.22
CA LEU A 4 -66.41 2.46 -0.85
C LEU A 4 -65.17 3.22 -1.39
N ASN A 5 -65.34 4.46 -1.86
CA ASN A 5 -64.26 5.24 -2.47
C ASN A 5 -63.19 5.70 -1.44
N LEU A 6 -63.56 5.85 -0.17
CA LEU A 6 -62.64 6.21 0.91
C LEU A 6 -61.76 5.03 1.37
N ILE A 7 -62.32 3.82 1.37
CA ILE A 7 -61.60 2.60 1.76
C ILE A 7 -60.59 2.20 0.67
N VAL A 8 -60.96 2.31 -0.60
CA VAL A 8 -60.06 2.00 -1.73
C VAL A 8 -58.87 2.98 -1.78
N LYS A 9 -59.09 4.28 -1.53
CA LYS A 9 -58.02 5.28 -1.46
C LYS A 9 -57.03 5.04 -0.30
N SER A 10 -57.55 4.67 0.88
CA SER A 10 -56.75 4.33 2.07
C SER A 10 -55.88 3.07 1.86
N ILE A 11 -56.44 2.04 1.22
CA ILE A 11 -55.70 0.80 0.91
C ILE A 11 -54.67 1.03 -0.20
N SER A 12 -54.98 1.86 -1.20
CA SER A 12 -54.06 2.24 -2.28
C SER A 12 -52.86 3.02 -1.75
N SER A 13 -53.05 3.99 -0.84
CA SER A 13 -51.95 4.76 -0.26
C SER A 13 -51.03 3.86 0.57
N LYS A 14 -51.59 3.02 1.46
CA LYS A 14 -50.80 2.09 2.30
C LYS A 14 -50.01 1.05 1.49
N LYS A 15 -50.58 0.56 0.37
CA LYS A 15 -49.84 -0.30 -0.57
C LYS A 15 -48.71 0.46 -1.25
N SER A 16 -48.94 1.70 -1.69
CA SER A 16 -47.90 2.54 -2.30
C SER A 16 -46.78 2.89 -1.32
N ASP A 17 -47.11 3.21 -0.07
CA ASP A 17 -46.14 3.53 0.99
C ASP A 17 -45.29 2.31 1.35
N LYS A 18 -45.90 1.12 1.39
CA LYS A 18 -45.18 -0.14 1.63
C LYS A 18 -44.31 -0.53 0.43
N MET A 19 -44.75 -0.23 -0.80
CA MET A 19 -43.96 -0.45 -2.01
C MET A 19 -42.77 0.50 -2.10
N ILE A 20 -42.97 1.79 -1.79
CA ILE A 20 -41.93 2.82 -1.73
C ILE A 20 -40.96 2.52 -0.59
N SER A 21 -41.45 2.13 0.59
CA SER A 21 -40.61 1.70 1.72
C SER A 21 -39.79 0.45 1.38
N ASN A 22 -40.37 -0.51 0.66
CA ASN A 22 -39.65 -1.70 0.20
C ASN A 22 -38.67 -1.40 -0.95
N MET A 23 -38.95 -0.42 -1.82
CA MET A 23 -38.01 0.08 -2.84
C MET A 23 -36.83 0.83 -2.19
N ILE A 24 -37.09 1.68 -1.19
CA ILE A 24 -36.05 2.35 -0.41
C ILE A 24 -35.20 1.32 0.35
N LYS A 25 -35.82 0.33 0.99
CA LYS A 25 -35.09 -0.78 1.66
C LYS A 25 -34.28 -1.63 0.68
N ARG A 26 -34.81 -1.90 -0.53
CA ARG A 26 -34.09 -2.64 -1.58
C ARG A 26 -32.91 -1.86 -2.17
N ASN A 27 -33.05 -0.54 -2.33
CA ASN A 27 -31.97 0.34 -2.77
C ASN A 27 -30.91 0.56 -1.68
N LEU A 28 -31.29 0.50 -0.40
CA LEU A 28 -30.36 0.51 0.74
C LEU A 28 -29.67 -0.84 0.98
N SER A 29 -30.28 -1.96 0.56
CA SER A 29 -29.67 -3.30 0.63
C SER A 29 -28.80 -3.66 -0.59
N GLY A 30 -28.80 -2.82 -1.63
CA GLY A 30 -27.99 -2.98 -2.83
C GLY A 30 -26.58 -2.38 -2.73
N GLY A 31 -26.19 -1.89 -1.56
CA GLY A 31 -24.80 -1.53 -1.31
C GLY A 31 -23.96 -2.81 -1.31
N SER A 32 -23.14 -3.00 -2.35
CA SER A 32 -22.05 -3.97 -2.32
C SER A 32 -21.35 -3.80 -0.97
N LYS A 33 -21.39 -4.85 -0.13
CA LYS A 33 -20.70 -4.84 1.16
C LYS A 33 -19.23 -4.63 0.82
N MET A 34 -18.72 -3.41 1.06
CA MET A 34 -17.35 -3.06 0.73
C MET A 34 -16.43 -4.16 1.25
N ALA A 35 -15.65 -4.76 0.34
CA ALA A 35 -14.71 -5.79 0.72
C ALA A 35 -13.74 -5.20 1.74
N ARG A 36 -13.69 -5.80 2.94
CA ARG A 36 -12.75 -5.37 3.97
C ARG A 36 -11.34 -5.68 3.50
N VAL A 37 -10.42 -4.74 3.70
CA VAL A 37 -8.99 -5.04 3.55
C VAL A 37 -8.55 -6.00 4.64
N GLN A 38 -7.61 -6.88 4.31
CA GLN A 38 -7.10 -7.92 5.21
C GLN A 38 -5.61 -7.74 5.43
N LEU A 39 -5.16 -8.03 6.65
CA LEU A 39 -3.74 -8.18 6.93
C LEU A 39 -3.31 -9.55 6.41
N LYS A 40 -2.66 -9.59 5.24
CA LYS A 40 -2.11 -10.81 4.65
C LYS A 40 -1.05 -11.40 5.57
N HIS A 41 -0.96 -12.73 5.59
CA HIS A 41 0.10 -13.42 6.32
C HIS A 41 1.48 -13.00 5.79
N LEU A 42 2.48 -12.95 6.67
CA LEU A 42 3.86 -12.73 6.25
C LEU A 42 4.31 -13.87 5.32
N PRO A 43 5.16 -13.61 4.32
CA PRO A 43 5.66 -14.66 3.44
C PRO A 43 6.72 -15.56 4.11
N TYR A 44 7.09 -15.25 5.36
CA TYR A 44 8.09 -15.94 6.16
C TYR A 44 7.71 -15.91 7.65
N GLU A 45 8.31 -16.81 8.42
CA GLU A 45 8.11 -16.93 9.87
C GLU A 45 8.71 -15.75 10.65
N ILE A 46 8.21 -15.54 11.88
CA ILE A 46 8.79 -14.57 12.81
C ILE A 46 10.23 -14.99 13.13
N GLY A 47 11.19 -14.10 12.87
CA GLY A 47 12.63 -14.33 13.04
C GLY A 47 13.39 -14.68 11.76
N ALA A 48 12.70 -14.90 10.62
CA ALA A 48 13.36 -15.23 9.35
C ALA A 48 14.28 -14.13 8.81
N LEU A 49 14.15 -12.90 9.30
CA LEU A 49 14.93 -11.72 8.90
C LEU A 49 16.10 -11.41 9.86
N GLU A 50 16.31 -12.26 10.87
CA GLU A 50 17.45 -12.09 11.77
C GLU A 50 18.78 -12.30 11.05
N PRO A 51 19.85 -11.58 11.45
CA PRO A 51 19.92 -10.63 12.56
C PRO A 51 19.57 -9.18 12.16
N VAL A 52 19.00 -8.94 10.98
CA VAL A 52 18.76 -7.59 10.46
C VAL A 52 17.51 -6.96 11.06
N ILE A 53 16.42 -7.73 11.14
CA ILE A 53 15.20 -7.36 11.86
C ILE A 53 14.92 -8.47 12.86
N SER A 54 14.94 -8.15 14.15
CA SER A 54 14.66 -9.12 15.21
C SER A 54 13.22 -9.64 15.12
N GLY A 55 12.99 -10.86 15.59
CA GLY A 55 11.63 -11.40 15.69
C GLY A 55 10.69 -10.51 16.52
N HIS A 56 11.21 -9.87 17.57
CA HIS A 56 10.46 -8.92 18.39
C HIS A 56 10.07 -7.66 17.62
N LEU A 57 10.99 -7.08 16.85
CA LEU A 57 10.70 -5.92 16.01
C LEU A 57 9.69 -6.28 14.92
N LEU A 58 9.85 -7.41 14.24
CA LEU A 58 8.92 -7.87 13.21
C LEU A 58 7.52 -8.13 13.75
N ASP A 59 7.38 -8.80 14.91
CA ASP A 59 6.09 -9.03 15.56
C ASP A 59 5.40 -7.70 15.92
N PHE A 60 6.16 -6.72 16.42
CA PHE A 60 5.61 -5.41 16.74
C PHE A 60 5.20 -4.64 15.47
N HIS A 61 6.07 -4.60 14.46
CA HIS A 61 5.86 -3.83 13.23
C HIS A 61 4.70 -4.41 12.39
N TYR A 62 4.66 -5.72 12.16
CA TYR A 62 3.56 -6.39 11.47
C TYR A 62 2.31 -6.53 12.36
N GLY A 63 2.48 -7.09 13.56
CA GLY A 63 1.38 -7.48 14.43
C GLY A 63 0.65 -6.30 15.09
N LYS A 64 1.31 -5.15 15.27
CA LYS A 64 0.72 -3.94 15.85
C LYS A 64 0.60 -2.80 14.83
N HIS A 65 1.69 -2.33 14.23
CA HIS A 65 1.64 -1.15 13.34
C HIS A 65 0.84 -1.42 12.06
N HIS A 66 1.21 -2.43 11.28
CA HIS A 66 0.49 -2.77 10.05
C HIS A 66 -0.98 -3.16 10.35
N ARG A 67 -1.22 -3.95 11.39
CA ARG A 67 -2.58 -4.29 11.86
C ARG A 67 -3.43 -3.06 12.18
N THR A 68 -2.84 -2.04 12.78
CA THR A 68 -3.54 -0.78 13.11
C THR A 68 -3.97 -0.05 11.86
N TYR A 69 -3.11 0.05 10.83
CA TYR A 69 -3.48 0.64 9.54
C TYR A 69 -4.66 -0.10 8.89
N VAL A 70 -4.62 -1.43 8.86
CA VAL A 70 -5.72 -2.27 8.32
C VAL A 70 -7.04 -2.05 9.07
N ASN A 71 -7.00 -2.05 10.40
CA ASN A 71 -8.20 -1.84 11.23
C ASN A 71 -8.79 -0.44 11.03
N ASN A 72 -7.95 0.59 11.07
CA ASN A 72 -8.38 1.98 10.89
C ASN A 72 -8.90 2.21 9.48
N LEU A 73 -8.24 1.69 8.46
CA LEU A 73 -8.68 1.82 7.07
C LEU A 73 -10.08 1.24 6.89
N ASN A 74 -10.34 0.02 7.38
CA ASN A 74 -11.67 -0.59 7.32
C ASN A 74 -12.74 0.30 7.99
N ASN A 75 -12.46 0.82 9.19
CA ASN A 75 -13.40 1.70 9.90
C ASN A 75 -13.66 3.01 9.13
N LEU A 76 -12.64 3.57 8.47
CA LEU A 76 -12.77 4.80 7.68
C LEU A 76 -13.56 4.56 6.39
N LEU A 77 -13.33 3.43 5.72
CA LEU A 77 -14.07 3.05 4.50
C LEU A 77 -15.56 2.82 4.81
N GLU A 78 -15.90 2.22 5.95
CA GLU A 78 -17.30 2.11 6.40
C GLU A 78 -17.95 3.48 6.60
N LYS A 79 -17.27 4.39 7.31
CA LYS A 79 -17.76 5.77 7.52
C LYS A 79 -17.91 6.55 6.22
N GLN A 80 -17.00 6.34 5.27
CA GLN A 80 -17.07 6.99 3.96
C GLN A 80 -18.23 6.43 3.12
N ALA A 81 -18.43 5.11 3.14
CA ALA A 81 -19.57 4.48 2.47
C ALA A 81 -20.91 4.98 3.02
N GLU A 82 -21.03 5.10 4.35
CA GLU A 82 -22.22 5.70 4.99
C GLU A 82 -22.42 7.17 4.56
N ALA A 83 -21.35 7.98 4.58
CA ALA A 83 -21.41 9.37 4.18
C ALA A 83 -21.86 9.52 2.71
N ASN A 84 -21.33 8.68 1.81
CA ASN A 84 -21.72 8.66 0.40
C ASN A 84 -23.18 8.23 0.22
N ALA A 85 -23.62 7.17 0.91
CA ALA A 85 -24.99 6.67 0.85
C ALA A 85 -26.03 7.67 1.38
N THR A 86 -25.63 8.57 2.27
CA THR A 86 -26.50 9.59 2.87
C THR A 86 -26.32 10.98 2.26
N GLY A 87 -25.52 11.12 1.20
CA GLY A 87 -25.29 12.40 0.52
C GLY A 87 -24.48 13.42 1.34
N GLN A 88 -23.78 12.99 2.40
CA GLN A 88 -22.96 13.85 3.26
C GLN A 88 -21.59 14.12 2.64
N LEU A 89 -21.56 14.91 1.56
CA LEU A 89 -20.33 15.19 0.79
C LEU A 89 -19.20 15.76 1.66
N GLN A 90 -19.49 16.73 2.55
CA GLN A 90 -18.49 17.34 3.42
C GLN A 90 -17.83 16.30 4.36
N LYS A 91 -18.62 15.40 4.95
CA LYS A 91 -18.12 14.30 5.80
C LYS A 91 -17.22 13.36 4.98
N SER A 92 -17.64 13.00 3.77
CA SER A 92 -16.86 12.14 2.88
C SER A 92 -15.50 12.76 2.51
N ILE A 93 -15.50 14.04 2.11
CA ILE A 93 -14.27 14.80 1.81
C ILE A 93 -13.36 14.84 3.04
N GLY A 94 -13.91 15.13 4.22
CA GLY A 94 -13.15 15.22 5.48
C GLY A 94 -12.44 13.92 5.91
N LEU A 95 -12.89 12.75 5.44
CA LEU A 95 -12.25 11.47 5.73
C LEU A 95 -11.04 11.17 4.84
N SER A 96 -10.89 11.88 3.72
CA SER A 96 -9.95 11.52 2.65
C SER A 96 -8.48 11.47 3.12
N GLN A 97 -8.05 12.38 3.99
CA GLN A 97 -6.68 12.39 4.49
C GLN A 97 -6.38 11.18 5.37
N GLN A 98 -7.30 10.81 6.26
CA GLN A 98 -7.14 9.65 7.13
C GLN A 98 -7.17 8.34 6.33
N ILE A 99 -8.01 8.28 5.29
CA ILE A 99 -8.06 7.14 4.36
C ILE A 99 -6.73 7.02 3.62
N ARG A 100 -6.19 8.13 3.09
CA ARG A 100 -4.86 8.12 2.45
C ARG A 100 -3.77 7.65 3.40
N PHE A 101 -3.74 8.15 4.63
CA PHE A 101 -2.71 7.78 5.59
C PHE A 101 -2.76 6.29 5.98
N ASN A 102 -3.94 5.76 6.31
CA ASN A 102 -4.07 4.34 6.70
C ASN A 102 -4.03 3.40 5.48
N GLY A 103 -4.52 3.86 4.32
CA GLY A 103 -4.42 3.15 3.04
C GLY A 103 -2.98 3.01 2.59
N GLY A 104 -2.23 4.11 2.59
CA GLY A 104 -0.80 4.09 2.29
C GLY A 104 -0.01 3.30 3.32
N GLY A 105 -0.35 3.39 4.61
CA GLY A 105 0.24 2.57 5.65
C GLY A 105 0.04 1.07 5.39
N HIS A 106 -1.16 0.65 5.00
CA HIS A 106 -1.41 -0.74 4.64
C HIS A 106 -0.63 -1.16 3.39
N LEU A 107 -0.73 -0.40 2.29
CA LEU A 107 -0.13 -0.77 1.01
C LEU A 107 1.41 -0.75 1.05
N ASN A 108 2.02 0.25 1.68
CA ASN A 108 3.47 0.34 1.79
C ASN A 108 4.05 -0.81 2.62
N HIS A 109 3.39 -1.18 3.72
CA HIS A 109 3.84 -2.31 4.55
C HIS A 109 3.61 -3.64 3.87
N GLU A 110 2.48 -3.85 3.20
CA GLU A 110 2.25 -5.08 2.43
C GLU A 110 3.33 -5.28 1.36
N PHE A 111 3.68 -4.21 0.64
CA PHE A 111 4.78 -4.23 -0.32
C PHE A 111 6.14 -4.46 0.37
N PHE A 112 6.38 -3.87 1.54
CA PHE A 112 7.61 -4.03 2.30
C PHE A 112 7.84 -5.49 2.72
N TRP A 113 6.84 -6.16 3.28
CA TRP A 113 6.97 -7.57 3.65
C TRP A 113 7.24 -8.48 2.46
N ASP A 114 6.62 -8.20 1.32
CA ASP A 114 6.87 -8.92 0.06
C ASP A 114 8.20 -8.52 -0.62
N SER A 115 8.92 -7.52 -0.08
CA SER A 115 10.23 -7.09 -0.59
C SER A 115 11.40 -7.63 0.23
N LEU A 116 11.12 -8.42 1.27
CA LEU A 116 12.12 -8.98 2.16
C LEU A 116 12.14 -10.51 2.08
N CYS A 117 13.31 -11.07 2.36
CA CYS A 117 13.50 -12.51 2.49
C CYS A 117 14.57 -12.80 3.54
N SER A 118 14.80 -14.08 3.85
CA SER A 118 15.93 -14.47 4.70
C SER A 118 17.27 -14.12 4.03
N GLN A 119 18.32 -13.94 4.82
CA GLN A 119 19.64 -13.59 4.27
C GLN A 119 20.16 -14.61 3.25
N ALA A 120 19.87 -15.89 3.46
CA ALA A 120 20.26 -16.96 2.55
C ALA A 120 19.64 -16.83 1.14
N ASN A 121 18.51 -16.13 1.03
CA ASN A 121 17.78 -15.93 -0.22
C ASN A 121 18.01 -14.53 -0.82
N SER A 122 18.72 -13.63 -0.11
CA SER A 122 18.93 -12.24 -0.50
C SER A 122 20.18 -12.10 -1.38
N ASN A 123 20.18 -12.74 -2.55
CA ASN A 123 21.26 -12.61 -3.53
C ASN A 123 20.76 -12.01 -4.85
N LEU A 124 21.29 -10.85 -5.23
CA LEU A 124 21.10 -10.33 -6.59
C LEU A 124 21.93 -11.19 -7.56
N PRO A 125 21.34 -11.77 -8.61
CA PRO A 125 22.12 -12.47 -9.63
C PRO A 125 23.09 -11.52 -10.36
N ASP A 126 24.28 -12.00 -10.72
CA ASP A 126 25.31 -11.23 -11.45
C ASP A 126 24.95 -10.94 -12.93
N SER A 127 23.69 -11.14 -13.31
CA SER A 127 23.15 -10.89 -14.64
C SER A 127 21.63 -10.81 -14.58
N GLY A 128 21.03 -10.21 -15.60
CA GLY A 128 19.58 -10.14 -15.75
C GLY A 128 19.05 -8.70 -15.74
N PRO A 129 17.78 -8.51 -16.13
CA PRO A 129 17.21 -7.18 -16.33
C PRO A 129 17.35 -6.20 -15.14
N LEU A 130 17.25 -6.66 -13.88
CA LEU A 130 17.45 -5.81 -12.71
C LEU A 130 18.93 -5.47 -12.50
N HIS A 131 19.80 -6.47 -12.55
CA HIS A 131 21.24 -6.28 -12.44
C HIS A 131 21.71 -5.26 -13.48
N ASP A 132 21.38 -5.47 -14.74
CA ASP A 132 21.82 -4.62 -15.85
C ASP A 132 21.29 -3.20 -15.70
N ALA A 133 20.02 -3.03 -15.29
CA ALA A 133 19.43 -1.71 -15.06
C ALA A 133 20.06 -0.97 -13.85
N ILE A 134 20.52 -1.70 -12.83
CA ILE A 134 21.26 -1.12 -11.70
C ILE A 134 22.65 -0.67 -12.16
N ILE A 135 23.38 -1.51 -12.91
CA ILE A 135 24.70 -1.17 -13.44
C ILE A 135 24.61 0.02 -14.41
N GLU A 136 23.60 0.07 -15.28
CA GLU A 136 23.35 1.21 -16.17
C GLU A 136 23.10 2.51 -15.38
N GLY A 137 22.30 2.45 -14.32
CA GLY A 137 21.92 3.63 -13.55
C GLY A 137 22.98 4.16 -12.58
N TRP A 138 23.81 3.27 -12.03
CA TRP A 138 24.73 3.59 -10.92
C TRP A 138 26.17 3.11 -11.12
N GLY A 139 26.47 2.35 -12.17
CA GLY A 139 27.80 1.82 -12.46
C GLY A 139 28.20 0.57 -11.67
N SER A 140 27.73 0.41 -10.44
CA SER A 140 27.90 -0.80 -9.64
C SER A 140 26.77 -0.98 -8.62
N LEU A 141 26.59 -2.21 -8.13
CA LEU A 141 25.66 -2.51 -7.03
C LEU A 141 26.05 -1.75 -5.75
N ASP A 142 27.34 -1.70 -5.44
CA ASP A 142 27.85 -0.98 -4.25
C ASP A 142 27.51 0.51 -4.31
N GLU A 143 27.69 1.14 -5.46
CA GLU A 143 27.37 2.55 -5.64
C GLU A 143 25.86 2.80 -5.57
N PHE A 144 25.05 1.89 -6.14
CA PHE A 144 23.60 1.91 -5.98
C PHE A 144 23.19 1.86 -4.50
N ILE A 145 23.67 0.86 -3.76
CA ILE A 145 23.39 0.66 -2.34
C ILE A 145 23.82 1.89 -1.53
N ARG A 146 25.00 2.42 -1.79
CA ARG A 146 25.54 3.61 -1.12
C ARG A 146 24.65 4.83 -1.34
N VAL A 147 24.33 5.15 -2.60
CA VAL A 147 23.50 6.32 -2.95
C VAL A 147 22.08 6.16 -2.43
N PHE A 148 21.48 4.97 -2.58
CA PHE A 148 20.14 4.70 -2.09
C PHE A 148 20.07 4.86 -0.57
N SER A 149 20.98 4.22 0.17
CA SER A 149 21.02 4.28 1.63
C SER A 149 21.23 5.71 2.12
N GLN A 150 22.14 6.46 1.49
CA GLN A 150 22.39 7.85 1.85
C GLN A 150 21.13 8.72 1.65
N ARG A 151 20.43 8.56 0.52
CA ARG A 151 19.23 9.35 0.23
C ARG A 151 18.04 8.95 1.11
N THR A 152 17.88 7.67 1.40
CA THR A 152 16.86 7.17 2.33
C THR A 152 17.12 7.66 3.75
N ALA A 153 18.38 7.64 4.21
CA ALA A 153 18.75 8.15 5.53
C ALA A 153 18.43 9.65 5.70
N ALA A 154 18.56 10.43 4.62
CA ALA A 154 18.36 11.88 4.59
C ALA A 154 16.90 12.33 4.61
N ILE A 155 15.93 11.40 4.53
CA ILE A 155 14.50 11.74 4.65
C ILE A 155 14.24 12.35 6.04
N GLN A 156 13.64 13.54 6.06
CA GLN A 156 13.33 14.23 7.30
C GLN A 156 12.05 13.66 7.91
N GLY A 157 12.13 13.19 9.15
CA GLY A 157 11.02 12.54 9.85
C GLY A 157 10.80 11.11 9.36
N SER A 158 9.53 10.73 9.28
CA SER A 158 9.09 9.41 8.84
C SER A 158 8.91 9.35 7.33
N GLY A 159 9.15 8.18 6.73
CA GLY A 159 8.93 8.01 5.30
C GLY A 159 9.46 6.69 4.77
N TRP A 160 9.67 6.67 3.45
CA TRP A 160 10.03 5.47 2.71
C TRP A 160 11.03 5.81 1.61
N GLY A 161 12.09 5.01 1.49
CA GLY A 161 12.96 5.00 0.31
C GLY A 161 12.45 4.02 -0.72
N TRP A 162 12.45 4.39 -2.00
CA TRP A 162 11.90 3.58 -3.09
C TRP A 162 12.88 3.44 -4.25
N LEU A 163 13.07 2.21 -4.71
CA LEU A 163 13.56 1.95 -6.06
C LEU A 163 12.33 1.84 -6.96
N VAL A 164 12.29 2.65 -8.01
CA VAL A 164 11.15 2.66 -8.93
C VAL A 164 11.60 2.54 -10.36
N TYR A 165 10.83 1.83 -11.17
CA TYR A 165 10.92 1.89 -12.62
C TYR A 165 10.06 3.04 -13.13
N ASN A 166 10.62 3.92 -13.96
CA ASN A 166 9.90 5.01 -14.58
C ASN A 166 9.51 4.65 -16.01
N LYS A 167 8.23 4.32 -16.25
CA LYS A 167 7.73 3.88 -17.57
C LYS A 167 7.99 4.86 -18.72
N ARG A 168 8.14 6.17 -18.42
CA ARG A 168 8.43 7.19 -19.44
C ARG A 168 9.91 7.34 -19.77
N LYS A 169 10.77 7.13 -18.78
CA LYS A 169 12.24 7.22 -18.95
C LYS A 169 12.88 5.86 -19.23
N GLU A 170 12.10 4.79 -19.07
CA GLU A 170 12.50 3.40 -19.21
C GLU A 170 13.71 3.01 -18.35
N SER A 171 13.83 3.65 -17.19
CA SER A 171 14.97 3.47 -16.29
C SER A 171 14.56 3.41 -14.83
N LEU A 172 15.43 2.77 -14.03
CA LEU A 172 15.33 2.76 -12.59
C LEU A 172 15.72 4.12 -12.00
N SER A 173 15.09 4.49 -10.89
CA SER A 173 15.47 5.69 -10.15
C SER A 173 15.11 5.60 -8.68
N PHE A 174 15.82 6.36 -7.84
CA PHE A 174 15.47 6.55 -6.45
C PHE A 174 14.32 7.56 -6.27
N ARG A 175 13.37 7.26 -5.39
CA ARG A 175 12.38 8.22 -4.89
C ARG A 175 12.22 8.10 -3.38
N ALA A 176 11.70 9.15 -2.77
CA ALA A 176 11.34 9.17 -1.36
C ALA A 176 9.89 9.65 -1.22
N THR A 177 9.16 9.08 -0.28
CA THR A 177 7.85 9.59 0.16
C THR A 177 7.89 9.87 1.66
N ALA A 178 7.17 10.90 2.10
CA ALA A 178 7.02 11.21 3.51
C ALA A 178 5.87 10.40 4.12
N ASN A 179 5.93 10.18 5.43
CA ASN A 179 4.87 9.53 6.19
C ASN A 179 4.42 8.21 5.56
N GLN A 180 3.14 8.11 5.20
CA GLN A 180 2.53 6.95 4.55
C GLN A 180 2.10 7.27 3.11
N ASP A 181 2.68 8.30 2.50
CA ASP A 181 2.33 8.70 1.14
C ASP A 181 2.76 7.60 0.15
N LEU A 182 1.92 7.38 -0.86
CA LEU A 182 2.15 6.34 -1.86
C LEU A 182 3.11 6.85 -2.93
N ILE A 183 3.89 5.95 -3.51
CA ILE A 183 4.75 6.30 -4.64
C ILE A 183 3.95 6.76 -5.87
N THR A 184 2.71 6.28 -6.01
CA THR A 184 1.78 6.66 -7.08
C THR A 184 1.27 8.09 -6.93
N ASP A 185 1.30 8.67 -5.71
CA ASP A 185 0.99 10.09 -5.48
C ASP A 185 2.06 11.00 -6.09
N VAL A 186 3.30 10.52 -6.22
CA VAL A 186 4.40 11.26 -6.84
C VAL A 186 4.24 11.31 -8.37
N SER A 187 3.88 10.18 -8.98
CA SER A 187 3.58 10.11 -10.41
C SER A 187 2.99 8.74 -10.77
N PRO A 188 1.97 8.68 -11.65
CA PRO A 188 1.36 7.42 -12.08
C PRO A 188 2.28 6.55 -12.96
N TYR A 189 3.38 7.10 -13.46
CA TYR A 189 4.36 6.39 -14.29
C TYR A 189 5.49 5.72 -13.48
N LEU A 190 5.43 5.79 -12.15
CA LEU A 190 6.43 5.19 -11.28
C LEU A 190 5.89 3.87 -10.75
N VAL A 191 6.58 2.79 -11.07
CA VAL A 191 6.26 1.44 -10.59
C VAL A 191 7.25 1.07 -9.48
N PRO A 192 6.79 0.75 -8.25
CA PRO A 192 7.67 0.37 -7.16
C PRO A 192 8.33 -0.99 -7.42
N ILE A 193 9.64 -1.06 -7.16
CA ILE A 193 10.46 -2.27 -7.32
C ILE A 193 10.93 -2.77 -5.96
N ILE A 194 11.49 -1.89 -5.13
CA ILE A 194 11.90 -2.12 -3.74
C ILE A 194 11.44 -0.92 -2.90
N ASN A 195 11.07 -1.14 -1.64
CA ASN A 195 10.90 -0.08 -0.65
C ASN A 195 11.62 -0.40 0.66
N ILE A 196 11.96 0.64 1.43
CA ILE A 196 12.54 0.53 2.76
C ILE A 196 11.81 1.49 3.69
N ASP A 197 11.22 0.96 4.77
CA ASP A 197 10.59 1.74 5.84
C ASP A 197 11.65 2.42 6.71
N ILE A 198 11.57 3.73 6.91
CA ILE A 198 12.42 4.46 7.86
C ILE A 198 11.63 5.25 8.91
N TRP A 199 10.36 4.88 9.13
CA TRP A 199 9.72 5.21 10.38
C TRP A 199 10.55 4.65 11.55
N GLU A 200 10.65 5.38 12.66
CA GLU A 200 11.46 4.92 13.79
C GLU A 200 10.99 3.55 14.31
N HIS A 201 9.68 3.25 14.23
CA HIS A 201 9.17 1.93 14.60
C HIS A 201 9.75 0.78 13.78
N ALA A 202 10.36 1.04 12.62
CA ALA A 202 10.92 0.03 11.72
C ALA A 202 12.34 -0.42 12.12
N TYR A 203 13.00 0.30 13.03
CA TYR A 203 14.39 0.00 13.41
C TYR A 203 14.75 0.31 14.87
N TYR A 204 14.00 1.15 15.58
CA TYR A 204 14.46 1.72 16.85
C TYR A 204 14.65 0.67 17.96
N LEU A 205 13.89 -0.42 17.95
CA LEU A 205 14.08 -1.50 18.93
C LEU A 205 15.47 -2.15 18.82
N ASP A 206 15.95 -2.34 17.59
CA ASP A 206 17.20 -3.04 17.29
C ASP A 206 18.40 -2.08 17.16
N TYR A 207 18.19 -0.90 16.56
CA TYR A 207 19.26 0.04 16.15
C TYR A 207 19.25 1.37 16.91
N LYS A 208 18.25 1.61 17.76
CA LYS A 208 18.04 2.90 18.45
C LYS A 208 18.00 4.05 17.44
N ASN A 209 18.75 5.12 17.68
CA ASN A 209 18.85 6.28 16.80
C ASN A 209 19.67 6.00 15.51
N SER A 210 20.30 4.83 15.37
CA SER A 210 21.17 4.52 14.24
C SER A 210 20.39 4.05 13.00
N ARG A 211 19.67 4.98 12.38
CA ARG A 211 19.08 4.77 11.04
C ARG A 211 20.13 4.33 10.00
N PRO A 212 21.36 4.89 9.96
CA PRO A 212 22.38 4.41 9.03
C PRO A 212 22.77 2.94 9.25
N GLY A 213 22.90 2.47 10.50
CA GLY A 213 23.24 1.08 10.79
C GLY A 213 22.13 0.09 10.39
N TYR A 214 20.88 0.51 10.47
CA TYR A 214 19.74 -0.24 9.93
C TYR A 214 19.82 -0.37 8.40
N LEU A 215 20.05 0.76 7.71
CA LEU A 215 20.12 0.79 6.24
C LEU A 215 21.32 0.02 5.68
N GLU A 216 22.46 0.04 6.38
CA GLU A 216 23.64 -0.75 6.01
C GLU A 216 23.33 -2.25 5.94
N LYS A 217 22.56 -2.77 6.91
CA LYS A 217 22.23 -4.20 6.98
C LYS A 217 21.03 -4.61 6.13
N MET A 218 20.12 -3.68 5.82
CA MET A 218 18.87 -3.95 5.11
C MET A 218 19.07 -4.69 3.79
N TRP A 219 20.12 -4.36 3.04
CA TRP A 219 20.42 -4.95 1.73
C TRP A 219 20.75 -6.44 1.76
N THR A 220 21.00 -6.99 2.95
CA THR A 220 21.26 -8.42 3.14
C THR A 220 19.99 -9.24 3.34
N ILE A 221 18.80 -8.62 3.35
CA ILE A 221 17.49 -9.30 3.46
C ILE A 221 16.51 -8.82 2.38
N ILE A 222 17.00 -8.20 1.30
CA ILE A 222 16.14 -7.76 0.18
C ILE A 222 15.85 -8.97 -0.71
N ASP A 223 14.57 -9.17 -1.04
CA ASP A 223 14.18 -10.15 -2.03
C ASP A 223 14.42 -9.62 -3.45
N TRP A 224 15.64 -9.85 -3.93
CA TRP A 224 16.06 -9.45 -5.28
C TRP A 224 15.30 -10.18 -6.38
N GLN A 225 14.81 -11.39 -6.12
CA GLN A 225 13.99 -12.12 -7.08
C GLN A 225 12.64 -11.42 -7.27
N LYS A 226 11.99 -11.01 -6.18
CA LYS A 226 10.76 -10.20 -6.25
C LYS A 226 10.97 -8.88 -6.96
N ALA A 227 12.10 -8.22 -6.70
CA ALA A 227 12.47 -6.99 -7.40
C ALA A 227 12.63 -7.20 -8.91
N GLU A 228 13.29 -8.29 -9.33
CA GLU A 228 13.44 -8.68 -10.74
C GLU A 228 12.08 -8.96 -11.39
N GLU A 229 11.24 -9.78 -10.75
CA GLU A 229 9.87 -10.10 -11.21
C GLU A 229 9.05 -8.82 -11.45
N ARG A 230 9.10 -7.88 -10.51
CA ARG A 230 8.39 -6.58 -10.61
C ARG A 230 8.94 -5.72 -11.76
N LEU A 231 10.25 -5.69 -11.96
CA LEU A 231 10.85 -4.91 -13.04
C LEU A 231 10.48 -5.46 -14.41
N VAL A 232 10.55 -6.78 -14.59
CA VAL A 232 10.18 -7.46 -15.84
C VAL A 232 8.70 -7.21 -16.15
N ALA A 233 7.82 -7.37 -15.16
CA ALA A 233 6.40 -7.06 -15.32
C ALA A 233 6.16 -5.60 -15.70
N ALA A 234 6.85 -4.65 -15.05
CA ALA A 234 6.72 -3.23 -15.32
C ALA A 234 7.18 -2.84 -16.74
N LYS A 235 8.26 -3.46 -17.24
CA LYS A 235 8.74 -3.27 -18.61
C LYS A 235 7.72 -3.79 -19.62
N LEU A 236 7.19 -4.99 -19.41
CA LEU A 236 6.17 -5.59 -20.28
C LEU A 236 4.88 -4.75 -20.31
N GLU A 237 4.44 -4.26 -19.15
CA GLU A 237 3.28 -3.36 -19.08
C GLU A 237 3.51 -2.07 -19.89
N ALA A 238 4.68 -1.44 -19.75
CA ALA A 238 5.02 -0.23 -20.49
C ALA A 238 5.08 -0.46 -22.01
N GLU A 239 5.59 -1.60 -22.47
CA GLU A 239 5.59 -1.99 -23.89
C GLU A 239 4.16 -2.17 -24.42
N ASN A 240 3.29 -2.85 -23.67
CA ASN A 240 1.89 -3.05 -24.04
C ASN A 240 1.12 -1.73 -24.10
N GLU A 241 1.35 -0.81 -23.15
CA GLU A 241 0.75 0.53 -23.17
C GLU A 241 1.17 1.33 -24.42
N LYS A 242 2.44 1.23 -24.83
CA LYS A 242 2.94 1.89 -26.05
C LYS A 242 2.35 1.28 -27.32
N ALA A 243 2.20 -0.04 -27.37
CA ALA A 243 1.63 -0.72 -28.53
C ALA A 243 0.12 -0.46 -28.71
N ALA A 244 -0.57 -0.04 -27.66
CA ALA A 244 -2.00 0.28 -27.68
C ALA A 244 -2.31 1.73 -28.08
N LEU A 245 -1.30 2.59 -28.22
CA LEU A 245 -1.41 4.00 -28.63
C LEU A 245 -1.19 4.17 -30.14
#